data_AF-A0A416WDC4-F1
#
_entry.id   AF-A0A416WDC4-F1
#
_cell.length_a   1.000
_cell.length_b   1.000
_cell.length_c   1.000
_cell.angle_alpha   90.00
_cell.angle_beta   90.00
_cell.angle_gamma   90.00
#
_symmetry.space_group_name_H-M   'P 1'
#
loop_
_entity.id
_entity.type
_entity.pdbx_description
1 polymer ?
#
loop_
_entity_poly.entity_id
_entity_poly.type
_entity_poly.pdbx_seq_one_letter_code
_entity_poly.pdbx_strand_id
1 'polypeptide(L)'
;MKKTITLISTMFACMVMQAQTTLTIETTPGELKNVMTQEQIQSVEDLTLTGGMNKEDFYFIRDQLVKLKSIDMKQIEVDTIPVKAFFDKELRSIVLPIHIKYIDEDAFENTSGKIYLTGLYPKRAAYIGRTAFILSDDNTYCKETENGIFSSDGKTLYEAFQNHELYFEEGLETIETYAFVDSYLYDYRFPESLKLIKEHAFYNTFWDFPIGGFYPYPDPTIIMKAKVPPILGENAFVMSDSYSEYPLSVPKGCVESYRNADPQWKIFRIREGDQPQGIDSVSSPNLSITRSGNSWILNGEKNISKIEVFNTIGVIIFSTKCNDTQVEIPMEKTGEVVYARILYADNTTEVIKLIK
;
A
#
# COMPACT_ATOMS: atom_id res chain seq x y z
N MET A 1 15.95 -56.79 69.98
CA MET A 1 17.05 -56.01 69.36
C MET A 1 16.63 -55.55 67.98
N LYS A 2 16.84 -54.25 67.71
CA LYS A 2 16.74 -53.50 66.43
C LYS A 2 15.38 -53.44 65.72
N LYS A 3 14.61 -52.38 66.05
CA LYS A 3 13.59 -51.80 65.17
C LYS A 3 14.32 -51.00 64.09
N THR A 4 14.21 -51.41 62.84
CA THR A 4 14.78 -50.71 61.69
C THR A 4 13.84 -49.56 61.32
N ILE A 5 14.27 -48.33 61.58
CA ILE A 5 13.60 -47.12 61.11
C ILE A 5 14.12 -46.85 59.71
N THR A 6 13.26 -47.01 58.70
CA THR A 6 13.56 -46.64 57.32
C THR A 6 13.25 -45.15 57.15
N LEU A 7 14.29 -44.33 57.04
CA LEU A 7 14.15 -42.90 56.72
C LEU A 7 13.83 -42.78 55.23
N ILE A 8 12.60 -42.38 54.88
CA ILE A 8 12.25 -41.99 53.51
C ILE A 8 12.80 -40.57 53.31
N SER A 9 13.97 -40.49 52.68
CA SER A 9 14.53 -39.24 52.18
C SER A 9 13.68 -38.79 51.00
N THR A 10 12.70 -37.91 51.24
CA THR A 10 12.05 -37.14 50.18
C THR A 10 13.06 -36.16 49.60
N MET A 11 13.70 -36.56 48.50
CA MET A 11 14.42 -35.66 47.62
C MET A 11 13.44 -34.58 47.15
N PHE A 12 13.56 -33.38 47.70
CA PHE A 12 12.95 -32.17 47.15
C PHE A 12 13.70 -31.87 45.84
N ALA A 13 13.24 -32.45 44.74
CA ALA A 13 13.67 -32.01 43.42
C ALA A 13 13.08 -30.61 43.22
N CYS A 14 13.87 -29.57 43.48
CA CYS A 14 13.63 -28.24 42.93
C CYS A 14 13.67 -28.37 41.41
N MET A 15 12.55 -28.74 40.80
CA MET A 15 12.29 -28.39 39.41
C MET A 15 12.16 -26.87 39.44
N VAL A 16 13.22 -26.20 38.99
CA VAL A 16 13.11 -24.79 38.63
C VAL A 16 12.09 -24.78 37.50
N MET A 17 10.82 -24.45 37.79
CA MET A 17 9.88 -24.10 36.73
C MET A 17 10.47 -22.88 36.06
N GLN A 18 11.08 -23.10 34.89
CA GLN A 18 11.49 -22.00 34.06
C GLN A 18 10.21 -21.30 33.62
N ALA A 19 10.10 -20.01 33.93
CA ALA A 19 8.95 -19.21 33.52
C ALA A 19 8.78 -19.36 32.00
N GLN A 20 7.61 -19.85 31.59
CA GLN A 20 7.34 -20.14 30.19
C GLN A 20 7.13 -18.81 29.45
N THR A 21 8.09 -18.44 28.61
CA THR A 21 8.07 -17.17 27.86
C THR A 21 7.11 -17.21 26.67
N THR A 22 6.71 -18.40 26.21
CA THR A 22 5.81 -18.59 25.06
C THR A 22 4.55 -19.31 25.49
N LEU A 23 3.39 -18.67 25.38
CA LEU A 23 2.10 -19.21 25.83
C LEU A 23 1.09 -19.28 24.69
N THR A 24 0.24 -20.31 24.73
CA THR A 24 -0.97 -20.40 23.90
C THR A 24 -2.16 -20.52 24.83
N ILE A 25 -3.13 -19.61 24.69
CA ILE A 25 -4.29 -19.52 25.57
C ILE A 25 -5.55 -19.43 24.72
N GLU A 26 -6.53 -20.28 25.04
CA GLU A 26 -7.91 -20.08 24.61
C GLU A 26 -8.62 -19.22 25.65
N THR A 27 -9.29 -18.16 25.21
CA THR A 27 -10.00 -17.23 26.09
C THR A 27 -11.41 -16.95 25.59
N THR A 28 -12.25 -16.48 26.51
CA THR A 28 -13.55 -15.89 26.20
C THR A 28 -13.52 -14.39 26.53
N PRO A 29 -14.43 -13.58 25.97
CA PRO A 29 -14.40 -12.13 26.17
C PRO A 29 -14.38 -11.71 27.64
N GLY A 30 -13.34 -11.00 28.07
CA GLY A 30 -13.15 -10.43 29.40
C GLY A 30 -12.46 -11.36 30.41
N GLU A 31 -12.15 -12.59 30.01
CA GLU A 31 -11.63 -13.63 30.90
C GLU A 31 -10.11 -13.81 30.84
N LEU A 32 -9.38 -13.09 29.98
CA LEU A 32 -7.94 -13.32 29.79
C LEU A 32 -7.16 -13.15 31.11
N LYS A 33 -7.53 -12.15 31.91
CA LYS A 33 -6.94 -11.90 33.24
C LYS A 33 -7.19 -13.02 34.25
N ASN A 34 -8.26 -13.80 34.08
CA ASN A 34 -8.66 -14.87 35.00
C ASN A 34 -8.02 -16.21 34.63
N VAL A 35 -7.67 -16.40 33.34
CA VAL A 35 -7.03 -17.63 32.86
C VAL A 35 -5.50 -17.62 32.98
N MET A 36 -4.89 -16.44 33.15
CA MET A 36 -3.44 -16.29 33.34
C MET A 36 -3.04 -16.28 34.83
N THR A 37 -1.93 -16.95 35.16
CA THR A 37 -1.33 -16.86 36.49
C THR A 37 -0.44 -15.61 36.62
N GLN A 38 -0.17 -15.18 37.85
CA GLN A 38 0.73 -14.03 38.10
C GLN A 38 2.14 -14.23 37.54
N GLU A 39 2.65 -15.46 37.59
CA GLU A 39 3.96 -15.80 37.02
C GLU A 39 3.96 -15.65 35.50
N GLN A 40 2.91 -16.11 34.83
CA GLN A 40 2.74 -15.96 33.37
C GLN A 40 2.64 -14.49 32.98
N ILE A 41 1.85 -13.69 33.69
CA ILE A 41 1.70 -12.24 33.46
C ILE A 41 3.06 -11.52 33.50
N GLN A 42 3.93 -11.90 34.44
CA GLN A 42 5.24 -11.26 34.65
C GLN A 42 6.37 -11.77 33.73
N SER A 43 6.13 -12.83 32.97
CA SER A 43 7.18 -13.54 32.22
C SER A 43 6.89 -13.77 30.75
N VAL A 44 5.62 -13.73 30.32
CA VAL A 44 5.25 -13.97 28.93
C VAL A 44 5.90 -12.96 28.00
N GLU A 45 6.56 -13.47 26.96
CA GLU A 45 7.19 -12.70 25.90
C GLU A 45 6.49 -12.93 24.55
N ASP A 46 5.99 -14.13 24.29
CA ASP A 46 5.27 -14.49 23.08
C ASP A 46 3.92 -15.12 23.44
N LEU A 47 2.82 -14.56 22.95
CA LEU A 47 1.47 -14.99 23.30
C LEU A 47 0.64 -15.28 22.05
N THR A 48 0.14 -16.50 21.93
CA THR A 48 -0.86 -16.89 20.94
C THR A 48 -2.21 -17.01 21.62
N LEU A 49 -3.22 -16.33 21.08
CA LEU A 49 -4.59 -16.33 21.60
C LEU A 49 -5.56 -16.95 20.59
N THR A 50 -6.52 -17.71 21.12
CA THR A 50 -7.64 -18.30 20.38
C THR A 50 -8.95 -18.08 21.15
N GLY A 51 -10.10 -18.24 20.51
CA GLY A 51 -11.40 -18.02 21.14
C GLY A 51 -11.91 -16.61 20.89
N GLY A 52 -12.31 -15.86 21.93
CA GLY A 52 -12.87 -14.51 21.77
C GLY A 52 -12.33 -13.52 22.79
N MET A 53 -12.26 -12.25 22.40
CA MET A 53 -11.78 -11.15 23.26
C MET A 53 -12.75 -9.95 23.22
N ASN A 54 -12.70 -9.13 24.27
CA ASN A 54 -13.28 -7.79 24.25
C ASN A 54 -12.22 -6.72 24.59
N LYS A 55 -12.64 -5.46 24.65
CA LYS A 55 -11.77 -4.31 24.94
C LYS A 55 -10.98 -4.44 26.25
N GLU A 56 -11.54 -5.08 27.28
CA GLU A 56 -10.87 -5.22 28.58
C GLU A 56 -9.67 -6.17 28.48
N ASP A 57 -9.74 -7.19 27.61
CA ASP A 57 -8.62 -8.08 27.35
C ASP A 57 -7.47 -7.36 26.64
N PHE A 58 -7.77 -6.48 25.66
CA PHE A 58 -6.75 -5.63 25.02
C PHE A 58 -6.05 -4.72 26.03
N TYR A 59 -6.81 -4.05 26.90
CA TYR A 59 -6.23 -3.17 27.93
C TYR A 59 -5.44 -3.96 28.98
N PHE A 60 -5.90 -5.16 29.35
CA PHE A 60 -5.13 -6.05 30.19
C PHE A 60 -3.79 -6.42 29.53
N ILE A 61 -3.78 -6.78 28.25
CA ILE A 61 -2.55 -7.08 27.50
C ILE A 61 -1.62 -5.86 27.49
N ARG A 62 -2.15 -4.67 27.17
CA ARG A 62 -1.40 -3.42 27.17
C ARG A 62 -0.73 -3.17 28.52
N ASP A 63 -1.52 -3.18 29.58
CA ASP A 63 -1.14 -2.64 30.88
C ASP A 63 -0.41 -3.66 31.76
N GLN A 64 -0.70 -4.95 31.63
CA GLN A 64 -0.21 -5.98 32.58
C GLN A 64 0.89 -6.87 32.00
N LEU A 65 0.90 -7.13 30.69
CA LEU A 65 1.87 -8.03 30.06
C LEU A 65 3.15 -7.27 29.69
N VAL A 66 3.90 -6.83 30.69
CA VAL A 66 5.03 -5.87 30.55
C VAL A 66 6.24 -6.40 29.79
N LYS A 67 6.40 -7.73 29.66
CA LYS A 67 7.50 -8.35 28.89
C LYS A 67 7.08 -8.84 27.51
N LEU A 68 5.81 -8.65 27.15
CA LEU A 68 5.28 -9.14 25.89
C LEU A 68 5.98 -8.45 24.72
N LYS A 69 6.49 -9.25 23.80
CA LYS A 69 7.18 -8.85 22.58
C LYS A 69 6.39 -9.27 21.34
N SER A 70 5.67 -10.38 21.38
CA SER A 70 4.91 -10.86 20.22
C SER A 70 3.53 -11.31 20.63
N ILE A 71 2.52 -10.95 19.83
CA ILE A 71 1.17 -11.44 20.01
C ILE A 71 0.61 -11.97 18.69
N ASP A 72 0.04 -13.16 18.74
CA ASP A 72 -0.72 -13.77 17.65
C ASP A 72 -2.19 -13.88 18.04
N MET A 73 -3.04 -13.09 17.39
CA MET A 73 -4.49 -13.08 17.60
C MET A 73 -5.25 -13.58 16.40
N LYS A 74 -4.60 -14.28 15.46
CA LYS A 74 -5.21 -14.68 14.18
C LYS A 74 -6.54 -15.44 14.35
N GLN A 75 -6.62 -16.27 15.38
CA GLN A 75 -7.77 -17.11 15.71
C GLN A 75 -8.66 -16.52 16.83
N ILE A 76 -8.53 -15.23 17.12
CA ILE A 76 -9.46 -14.52 17.98
C ILE A 76 -10.68 -14.08 17.16
N GLU A 77 -11.86 -14.34 17.70
CA GLU A 77 -13.12 -13.78 17.25
C GLU A 77 -13.34 -12.42 17.91
N VAL A 78 -13.02 -11.36 17.16
CA VAL A 78 -13.28 -9.97 17.54
C VAL A 78 -13.44 -9.12 16.28
N ASP A 79 -14.31 -8.12 16.34
CA ASP A 79 -14.57 -7.24 15.21
C ASP A 79 -13.77 -5.93 15.23
N THR A 80 -13.24 -5.53 16.38
CA THR A 80 -12.64 -4.20 16.58
C THR A 80 -11.36 -4.30 17.40
N ILE A 81 -10.28 -3.68 16.93
CA ILE A 81 -9.13 -3.32 17.76
C ILE A 81 -9.46 -1.96 18.37
N PRO A 82 -9.72 -1.87 19.68
CA PRO A 82 -10.29 -0.67 20.30
C PRO A 82 -9.28 0.47 20.38
N VAL A 83 -9.80 1.68 20.67
CA VAL A 83 -9.00 2.88 20.94
C VAL A 83 -7.88 2.55 21.93
N LYS A 84 -6.63 2.86 21.56
CA LYS A 84 -5.45 2.64 22.39
C LYS A 84 -5.22 1.20 22.84
N ALA A 85 -5.65 0.20 22.05
CA ALA A 85 -5.50 -1.22 22.37
C ALA A 85 -4.06 -1.62 22.76
N PHE A 86 -3.06 -1.11 22.03
CA PHE A 86 -1.64 -1.37 22.24
C PHE A 86 -0.82 -0.08 22.36
N PHE A 87 -1.44 1.04 22.72
CA PHE A 87 -0.79 2.33 22.92
C PHE A 87 0.46 2.22 23.82
N ASP A 88 1.58 2.80 23.39
CA ASP A 88 2.88 2.77 24.07
C ASP A 88 3.43 1.35 24.37
N LYS A 89 2.88 0.30 23.75
CA LYS A 89 3.35 -1.06 23.98
C LYS A 89 4.47 -1.43 23.01
N GLU A 90 5.64 -1.75 23.57
CA GLU A 90 6.80 -2.19 22.80
C GLU A 90 6.67 -3.64 22.29
N LEU A 91 5.87 -3.84 21.24
CA LEU A 91 5.77 -5.10 20.52
C LEU A 91 6.75 -5.14 19.34
N ARG A 92 7.27 -6.34 19.04
CA ARG A 92 8.04 -6.67 17.83
C ARG A 92 7.14 -7.19 16.71
N SER A 93 6.06 -7.89 17.06
CA SER A 93 5.15 -8.53 16.11
C SER A 93 3.72 -8.59 16.64
N ILE A 94 2.77 -8.26 15.78
CA ILE A 94 1.33 -8.35 16.03
C ILE A 94 0.71 -9.08 14.84
N VAL A 95 0.08 -10.23 15.06
CA VAL A 95 -0.73 -10.90 14.03
C VAL A 95 -2.19 -10.56 14.29
N LEU A 96 -2.84 -9.85 13.36
CA LEU A 96 -4.21 -9.40 13.52
C LEU A 96 -5.21 -10.57 13.44
N PRO A 97 -6.38 -10.45 14.10
CA PRO A 97 -7.50 -11.37 13.91
C PRO A 97 -7.98 -11.43 12.46
N ILE A 98 -8.27 -12.63 11.96
CA ILE A 98 -8.65 -12.84 10.55
C ILE A 98 -9.99 -12.18 10.16
N HIS A 99 -10.88 -11.96 11.12
CA HIS A 99 -12.22 -11.39 10.91
C HIS A 99 -12.37 -9.97 11.46
N ILE A 100 -11.24 -9.28 11.67
CA ILE A 100 -11.25 -7.90 12.12
C ILE A 100 -11.94 -6.98 11.10
N LYS A 101 -12.81 -6.08 11.59
CA LYS A 101 -13.57 -5.14 10.77
C LYS A 101 -13.14 -3.70 10.98
N TYR A 102 -12.72 -3.37 12.20
CA TYR A 102 -12.42 -2.01 12.62
C TYR A 102 -11.10 -1.92 13.38
N ILE A 103 -10.34 -0.85 13.15
CA ILE A 103 -9.19 -0.47 13.96
C ILE A 103 -9.37 0.98 14.36
N ASP A 104 -9.49 1.22 15.65
CA ASP A 104 -9.77 2.53 16.21
C ASP A 104 -8.52 3.39 16.45
N GLU A 105 -8.78 4.63 16.82
CA GLU A 105 -7.78 5.67 17.07
C GLU A 105 -6.69 5.22 18.03
N ASP A 106 -5.43 5.53 17.67
CA ASP A 106 -4.23 5.24 18.47
C ASP A 106 -4.05 3.77 18.86
N ALA A 107 -4.73 2.83 18.19
CA ALA A 107 -4.68 1.40 18.53
C ALA A 107 -3.25 0.86 18.63
N PHE A 108 -2.33 1.37 17.82
CA PHE A 108 -0.91 1.02 17.73
C PHE A 108 0.01 2.24 17.85
N GLU A 109 -0.46 3.36 18.43
CA GLU A 109 0.39 4.53 18.61
C GLU A 109 1.59 4.20 19.52
N ASN A 110 2.78 4.68 19.13
CA ASN A 110 4.07 4.32 19.73
C ASN A 110 4.36 2.81 19.80
N THR A 111 3.71 2.00 18.96
CA THR A 111 4.04 0.59 18.75
C THR A 111 4.91 0.43 17.50
N SER A 112 6.14 -0.03 17.65
CA SER A 112 7.13 -0.12 16.56
C SER A 112 7.23 -1.51 15.91
N GLY A 113 6.38 -2.45 16.34
CA GLY A 113 6.38 -3.82 15.86
C GLY A 113 5.74 -3.98 14.49
N LYS A 114 6.11 -5.07 13.79
CA LYS A 114 5.46 -5.46 12.53
C LYS A 114 4.01 -5.86 12.78
N ILE A 115 3.08 -5.33 12.00
CA ILE A 115 1.65 -5.64 12.11
C ILE A 115 1.22 -6.44 10.88
N TYR A 116 0.90 -7.71 11.09
CA TYR A 116 0.53 -8.63 10.02
C TYR A 116 -0.99 -8.65 9.81
N LEU A 117 -1.41 -8.30 8.60
CA LEU A 117 -2.80 -8.37 8.14
C LEU A 117 -3.11 -9.77 7.62
N THR A 118 -4.06 -10.45 8.26
CA THR A 118 -4.41 -11.87 8.00
C THR A 118 -5.68 -12.06 7.18
N GLY A 119 -6.56 -11.07 7.15
CA GLY A 119 -7.86 -11.13 6.49
C GLY A 119 -8.11 -9.98 5.51
N LEU A 120 -9.39 -9.65 5.34
CA LEU A 120 -9.82 -8.44 4.63
C LEU A 120 -9.18 -7.21 5.27
N TYR A 121 -8.89 -6.19 4.45
CA TYR A 121 -8.44 -4.91 4.97
C TYR A 121 -9.55 -4.27 5.84
N PRO A 122 -9.28 -3.98 7.13
CA PRO A 122 -10.28 -3.42 8.03
C PRO A 122 -10.53 -1.94 7.73
N LYS A 123 -11.71 -1.45 8.10
CA LYS A 123 -11.90 -0.01 8.23
C LYS A 123 -11.03 0.50 9.38
N ARG A 124 -10.41 1.66 9.20
CA ARG A 124 -9.52 2.23 10.21
C ARG A 124 -9.86 3.68 10.52
N ALA A 125 -9.51 4.12 11.73
CA ALA A 125 -9.39 5.54 12.05
C ALA A 125 -8.28 6.19 11.21
N ALA A 126 -8.29 7.53 11.11
CA ALA A 126 -7.23 8.28 10.42
C ALA A 126 -5.84 7.96 11.02
N TYR A 127 -5.78 7.90 12.35
CA TYR A 127 -4.56 7.70 13.11
C TYR A 127 -4.68 6.43 13.94
N ILE A 128 -4.10 5.35 13.43
CA ILE A 128 -4.02 4.08 14.17
C ILE A 128 -2.62 3.84 14.75
N GLY A 129 -1.62 4.61 14.31
CA GLY A 129 -0.20 4.44 14.62
C GLY A 129 0.66 4.61 13.37
N ARG A 130 1.96 4.85 13.55
CA ARG A 130 2.92 5.15 12.46
C ARG A 130 3.49 3.92 11.74
N THR A 131 2.79 2.78 11.77
CA THR A 131 3.28 1.52 11.23
C THR A 131 2.36 1.02 10.13
N ALA A 132 2.92 0.77 8.95
CA ALA A 132 2.19 0.16 7.83
C ALA A 132 1.90 -1.31 8.09
N PHE A 133 0.81 -1.82 7.51
CA PHE A 133 0.52 -3.25 7.55
C PHE A 133 1.46 -4.03 6.64
N ILE A 134 1.74 -5.27 7.05
CA ILE A 134 2.43 -6.26 6.24
C ILE A 134 1.42 -7.36 5.94
N LEU A 135 1.26 -7.73 4.67
CA LEU A 135 0.41 -8.88 4.35
C LEU A 135 1.04 -10.16 4.92
N SER A 136 0.25 -10.94 5.66
CA SER A 136 0.67 -12.29 6.02
C SER A 136 0.76 -13.19 4.78
N ASP A 137 1.65 -14.18 4.82
CA ASP A 137 1.91 -15.08 3.68
C ASP A 137 0.66 -15.80 3.16
N ASP A 138 -0.36 -15.97 4.00
CA ASP A 138 -1.62 -16.62 3.65
C ASP A 138 -2.80 -15.66 3.42
N ASN A 139 -2.54 -14.35 3.37
CA ASN A 139 -3.56 -13.37 3.02
C ASN A 139 -3.93 -13.48 1.54
N THR A 140 -5.15 -13.92 1.26
CA THR A 140 -5.71 -14.04 -0.10
C THR A 140 -6.69 -12.93 -0.46
N TYR A 141 -6.95 -12.01 0.47
CA TYR A 141 -7.95 -10.95 0.35
C TYR A 141 -7.38 -9.67 -0.25
N CYS A 142 -6.10 -9.42 0.02
CA CYS A 142 -5.38 -8.22 -0.39
C CYS A 142 -4.19 -8.59 -1.27
N LYS A 143 -3.71 -7.62 -2.05
CA LYS A 143 -2.42 -7.68 -2.73
C LYS A 143 -1.61 -6.43 -2.40
N GLU A 144 -0.30 -6.60 -2.29
CA GLU A 144 0.63 -5.50 -2.08
C GLU A 144 1.40 -5.24 -3.37
N THR A 145 1.64 -3.96 -3.64
CA THR A 145 2.49 -3.49 -4.74
C THR A 145 3.43 -2.41 -4.19
N GLU A 146 4.35 -1.92 -5.01
CA GLU A 146 5.18 -0.77 -4.62
C GLU A 146 4.37 0.50 -4.29
N ASN A 147 3.14 0.61 -4.81
CA ASN A 147 2.29 1.78 -4.62
C ASN A 147 1.35 1.67 -3.41
N GLY A 148 1.24 0.50 -2.77
CA GLY A 148 0.31 0.29 -1.65
C GLY A 148 -0.35 -1.08 -1.57
N ILE A 149 -1.32 -1.17 -0.67
CA ILE A 149 -2.16 -2.35 -0.43
C ILE A 149 -3.51 -2.16 -1.12
N PHE A 150 -3.92 -3.16 -1.89
CA PHE A 150 -5.13 -3.18 -2.69
C PHE A 150 -6.01 -4.38 -2.34
N SER A 151 -7.27 -4.34 -2.79
CA SER A 151 -8.08 -5.56 -2.94
C SER A 151 -7.37 -6.57 -3.83
N SER A 152 -7.62 -7.87 -3.61
CA SER A 152 -7.02 -8.96 -4.39
C SER A 152 -7.23 -8.81 -5.91
N ASP A 153 -8.35 -8.22 -6.35
CA ASP A 153 -8.63 -7.91 -7.76
C ASP A 153 -8.03 -6.58 -8.27
N GLY A 154 -7.44 -5.77 -7.39
CA GLY A 154 -6.82 -4.48 -7.70
C GLY A 154 -7.79 -3.32 -7.90
N LYS A 155 -9.10 -3.52 -7.71
CA LYS A 155 -10.10 -2.47 -7.96
C LYS A 155 -10.19 -1.42 -6.87
N THR A 156 -9.71 -1.72 -5.66
CA THR A 156 -9.75 -0.80 -4.52
C THR A 156 -8.36 -0.64 -3.93
N LEU A 157 -7.92 0.61 -3.79
CA LEU A 157 -6.72 0.97 -3.02
C LEU A 157 -7.12 1.20 -1.56
N TYR A 158 -6.54 0.43 -0.64
CA TYR A 158 -6.80 0.52 0.80
C TYR A 158 -5.82 1.43 1.54
N GLU A 159 -4.54 1.37 1.16
CA GLU A 159 -3.46 2.15 1.76
C GLU A 159 -2.41 2.43 0.68
N ALA A 160 -2.06 3.70 0.48
CA ALA A 160 -1.01 4.11 -0.43
C ALA A 160 0.34 4.14 0.30
N PHE A 161 1.40 3.72 -0.38
CA PHE A 161 2.76 3.86 0.13
C PHE A 161 3.37 5.17 -0.37
N GLN A 162 3.97 5.94 0.53
CA GLN A 162 4.52 7.25 0.19
C GLN A 162 5.68 7.13 -0.80
N ASN A 163 5.51 7.73 -1.97
CA ASN A 163 6.54 7.83 -2.99
C ASN A 163 6.47 9.19 -3.69
N HIS A 164 7.57 9.60 -4.32
CA HIS A 164 7.64 10.84 -5.11
C HIS A 164 6.83 10.73 -6.41
N GLU A 165 6.70 9.53 -6.95
CA GLU A 165 5.89 9.28 -8.14
C GLU A 165 5.04 8.04 -7.88
N LEU A 166 3.74 8.14 -8.16
CA LEU A 166 2.81 7.01 -8.04
C LEU A 166 2.03 6.87 -9.35
N TYR A 167 2.15 5.68 -9.95
CA TYR A 167 1.47 5.32 -11.18
C TYR A 167 0.47 4.20 -10.90
N PHE A 168 -0.81 4.54 -10.81
CA PHE A 168 -1.86 3.56 -10.58
C PHE A 168 -2.28 2.89 -11.89
N GLU A 169 -2.34 1.56 -11.89
CA GLU A 169 -2.69 0.75 -13.06
C GLU A 169 -4.18 0.87 -13.44
N GLU A 170 -4.48 0.69 -14.74
CA GLU A 170 -5.86 0.55 -15.21
C GLU A 170 -6.56 -0.63 -14.51
N GLY A 171 -7.82 -0.41 -14.13
CA GLY A 171 -8.60 -1.33 -13.32
C GLY A 171 -8.81 -0.87 -11.88
N LEU A 172 -8.02 0.09 -11.36
CA LEU A 172 -8.33 0.75 -10.09
C LEU A 172 -9.61 1.59 -10.23
N GLU A 173 -10.63 1.29 -9.43
CA GLU A 173 -11.95 1.93 -9.48
C GLU A 173 -12.26 2.77 -8.24
N THR A 174 -11.70 2.41 -7.07
CA THR A 174 -12.01 3.03 -5.78
C THR A 174 -10.76 3.35 -4.98
N ILE A 175 -10.70 4.55 -4.40
CA ILE A 175 -9.74 4.92 -3.35
C ILE A 175 -10.48 4.93 -2.01
N GLU A 176 -10.05 4.12 -1.03
CA GLU A 176 -10.69 4.04 0.28
C GLU A 176 -10.48 5.26 1.16
N THR A 177 -11.35 5.36 2.17
CA THR A 177 -11.21 6.27 3.30
C THR A 177 -9.83 6.12 3.95
N TYR A 178 -9.13 7.23 4.13
CA TYR A 178 -7.78 7.31 4.67
C TYR A 178 -6.70 6.54 3.88
N ALA A 179 -6.92 6.24 2.59
CA ALA A 179 -5.91 5.57 1.77
C ALA A 179 -4.62 6.40 1.65
N PHE A 180 -4.72 7.73 1.63
CA PHE A 180 -3.59 8.68 1.56
C PHE A 180 -3.48 9.54 2.82
N VAL A 181 -3.92 9.06 3.99
CA VAL A 181 -3.80 9.84 5.23
C VAL A 181 -2.33 10.23 5.50
N ASP A 182 -2.11 11.47 5.95
CA ASP A 182 -0.77 12.03 6.25
C ASP A 182 0.25 11.88 5.12
N SER A 183 -0.21 11.83 3.87
CA SER A 183 0.64 11.63 2.71
C SER A 183 1.08 12.94 2.05
N TYR A 184 2.28 12.93 1.50
CA TYR A 184 2.80 14.01 0.66
C TYR A 184 2.43 13.76 -0.80
N LEU A 185 1.78 14.72 -1.43
CA LEU A 185 1.37 14.63 -2.83
C LEU A 185 2.48 15.21 -3.73
N TYR A 186 2.95 14.38 -4.66
CA TYR A 186 4.01 14.69 -5.62
C TYR A 186 3.49 14.56 -7.07
N ASP A 187 3.97 13.61 -7.89
CA ASP A 187 3.43 13.29 -9.24
C ASP A 187 2.59 12.01 -9.18
N TYR A 188 1.28 12.16 -8.98
CA TYR A 188 0.36 11.05 -8.74
C TYR A 188 -0.59 10.90 -9.92
N ARG A 189 -0.58 9.73 -10.56
CA ARG A 189 -1.33 9.43 -11.78
C ARG A 189 -2.40 8.40 -11.53
N PHE A 190 -3.64 8.84 -11.61
CA PHE A 190 -4.82 8.00 -11.45
C PHE A 190 -5.38 7.57 -12.82
N PRO A 191 -5.79 6.30 -12.97
CA PRO A 191 -6.19 5.71 -14.25
C PRO A 191 -7.55 6.20 -14.76
N GLU A 192 -7.87 5.85 -16.00
CA GLU A 192 -9.18 6.16 -16.59
C GLU A 192 -10.32 5.43 -15.85
N SER A 193 -10.03 4.26 -15.30
CA SER A 193 -10.99 3.41 -14.57
C SER A 193 -11.43 3.96 -13.22
N LEU A 194 -10.78 4.99 -12.68
CA LEU A 194 -11.09 5.51 -11.34
C LEU A 194 -12.49 6.15 -11.32
N LYS A 195 -13.35 5.65 -10.43
CA LYS A 195 -14.78 6.03 -10.35
C LYS A 195 -15.14 6.69 -9.02
N LEU A 196 -14.50 6.31 -7.93
CA LEU A 196 -14.87 6.71 -6.58
C LEU A 196 -13.64 7.05 -5.74
N ILE A 197 -13.68 8.21 -5.09
CA ILE A 197 -12.74 8.60 -4.05
C ILE A 197 -13.55 8.78 -2.77
N LYS A 198 -13.36 7.90 -1.79
CA LYS A 198 -14.20 7.90 -0.59
C LYS A 198 -13.91 9.06 0.36
N GLU A 199 -14.79 9.19 1.34
CA GLU A 199 -14.68 10.17 2.43
C GLU A 199 -13.28 10.13 3.03
N HIS A 200 -12.67 11.30 3.21
CA HIS A 200 -11.34 11.45 3.81
C HIS A 200 -10.23 10.59 3.17
N ALA A 201 -10.35 10.21 1.90
CA ALA A 201 -9.30 9.46 1.19
C ALA A 201 -7.94 10.18 1.25
N PHE A 202 -7.93 11.50 1.07
CA PHE A 202 -6.77 12.39 1.15
C PHE A 202 -6.89 13.28 2.38
N TYR A 203 -6.83 12.69 3.58
CA TYR A 203 -6.93 13.41 4.85
C TYR A 203 -5.57 13.86 5.36
N ASN A 204 -5.47 15.13 5.77
CA ASN A 204 -4.24 15.76 6.22
C ASN A 204 -3.08 15.55 5.22
N THR A 205 -3.38 15.67 3.93
CA THR A 205 -2.37 15.53 2.88
C THR A 205 -1.64 16.84 2.63
N PHE A 206 -0.33 16.74 2.43
CA PHE A 206 0.57 17.86 2.27
C PHE A 206 0.98 18.00 0.81
N TRP A 207 0.98 19.22 0.29
CA TRP A 207 1.56 19.51 -1.03
C TRP A 207 2.99 19.97 -0.82
N ASP A 208 3.96 19.07 -0.99
CA ASP A 208 5.36 19.39 -0.75
C ASP A 208 5.96 20.09 -1.97
N PHE A 209 6.20 21.39 -1.85
CA PHE A 209 7.16 22.05 -2.72
C PHE A 209 8.53 21.78 -2.11
N PRO A 210 9.49 21.18 -2.83
CA PRO A 210 10.84 21.02 -2.31
C PRO A 210 11.49 22.41 -2.14
N ILE A 211 11.23 23.07 -1.00
CA ILE A 211 11.86 24.32 -0.61
C ILE A 211 13.25 23.95 -0.08
N GLY A 212 14.24 23.89 -0.98
CA GLY A 212 15.65 23.91 -0.58
C GLY A 212 16.56 22.79 -1.09
N GLY A 213 16.35 22.27 -2.30
CA GLY A 213 17.31 21.36 -2.96
C GLY A 213 17.71 21.89 -4.33
N PHE A 214 18.98 21.74 -4.71
CA PHE A 214 19.54 22.08 -6.03
C PHE A 214 18.95 21.28 -7.22
N TYR A 215 17.79 20.65 -7.06
CA TYR A 215 17.12 19.85 -8.08
C TYR A 215 15.83 20.53 -8.52
N PRO A 216 15.66 20.81 -9.83
CA PRO A 216 14.39 21.26 -10.37
C PRO A 216 13.43 20.07 -10.40
N TYR A 217 12.79 19.77 -9.27
CA TYR A 217 11.65 18.86 -9.28
C TYR A 217 10.50 19.57 -10.02
N PRO A 218 9.80 18.88 -10.93
CA PRO A 218 8.61 19.44 -11.57
C PRO A 218 7.59 19.82 -10.50
N ASP A 219 6.76 20.83 -10.78
CA ASP A 219 5.63 21.20 -9.92
C ASP A 219 4.83 19.92 -9.61
N PRO A 220 4.64 19.56 -8.33
CA PRO A 220 3.79 18.43 -7.97
C PRO A 220 2.45 18.59 -8.69
N THR A 221 2.00 17.54 -9.37
CA THR A 221 0.80 17.57 -10.20
C THR A 221 0.08 16.24 -10.07
N ILE A 222 -1.19 16.30 -9.68
CA ILE A 222 -2.07 15.14 -9.79
C ILE A 222 -2.56 15.06 -11.23
N ILE A 223 -2.45 13.88 -11.83
CA ILE A 223 -2.99 13.59 -13.16
C ILE A 223 -4.16 12.64 -13.00
N MET A 224 -5.35 13.12 -13.34
CA MET A 224 -6.56 12.30 -13.45
C MET A 224 -6.76 11.93 -14.92
N LYS A 225 -6.69 10.65 -15.25
CA LYS A 225 -6.96 10.18 -16.63
C LYS A 225 -8.45 9.96 -16.90
N ALA A 226 -9.28 9.84 -15.88
CA ALA A 226 -10.72 9.66 -16.04
C ALA A 226 -11.37 10.82 -16.82
N LYS A 227 -12.19 10.50 -17.83
CA LYS A 227 -12.95 11.51 -18.60
C LYS A 227 -14.21 11.97 -17.86
N VAL A 228 -14.76 11.09 -17.04
CA VAL A 228 -15.84 11.41 -16.12
C VAL A 228 -15.21 11.62 -14.75
N PRO A 229 -15.42 12.78 -14.09
CA PRO A 229 -14.85 13.02 -12.77
C PRO A 229 -15.26 11.91 -11.79
N PRO A 230 -14.32 11.35 -11.02
CA PRO A 230 -14.66 10.42 -9.94
C PRO A 230 -15.67 11.05 -8.97
N ILE A 231 -16.61 10.25 -8.49
CA ILE A 231 -17.52 10.65 -7.42
C ILE A 231 -16.69 10.83 -6.15
N LEU A 232 -16.90 11.94 -5.45
CA LEU A 232 -16.21 12.25 -4.21
C LEU A 232 -17.12 11.94 -3.01
N GLY A 233 -16.56 11.26 -2.01
CA GLY A 233 -17.15 11.19 -0.69
C GLY A 233 -17.05 12.53 0.04
N GLU A 234 -17.71 12.62 1.19
CA GLU A 234 -17.64 13.80 2.06
C GLU A 234 -16.18 14.07 2.45
N ASN A 235 -15.70 15.30 2.29
CA ASN A 235 -14.31 15.67 2.63
C ASN A 235 -13.26 14.70 2.06
N ALA A 236 -13.44 14.22 0.82
CA ALA A 236 -12.49 13.36 0.13
C ALA A 236 -11.08 13.96 0.10
N PHE A 237 -10.98 15.29 0.03
CA PHE A 237 -9.72 16.04 0.08
C PHE A 237 -9.71 17.02 1.27
N VAL A 238 -8.92 16.70 2.30
CA VAL A 238 -8.63 17.59 3.45
C VAL A 238 -7.14 17.87 3.45
N MET A 239 -6.76 18.94 2.77
CA MET A 239 -5.37 19.34 2.57
C MET A 239 -4.88 20.21 3.74
N SER A 240 -3.64 20.03 4.18
CA SER A 240 -3.03 20.95 5.17
C SER A 240 -2.82 22.34 4.54
N ASP A 241 -3.20 23.42 5.24
CA ASP A 241 -2.99 24.83 4.83
C ASP A 241 -1.57 25.08 4.25
N SER A 242 -1.27 25.95 3.27
CA SER A 242 -1.98 27.00 2.56
C SER A 242 -1.25 27.24 1.24
N TYR A 243 -1.81 26.77 0.11
CA TYR A 243 -1.45 27.30 -1.21
C TYR A 243 -2.71 27.54 -2.04
N SER A 244 -2.70 28.65 -2.77
CA SER A 244 -3.73 28.99 -3.74
C SER A 244 -3.62 28.06 -4.95
N GLU A 245 -4.55 27.12 -5.01
CA GLU A 245 -4.90 26.23 -6.12
C GLU A 245 -3.87 25.12 -6.47
N TYR A 246 -4.14 23.90 -6.00
CA TYR A 246 -3.34 22.70 -6.24
C TYR A 246 -3.39 22.25 -7.72
N PRO A 247 -2.25 22.10 -8.43
CA PRO A 247 -2.25 21.64 -9.83
C PRO A 247 -2.95 20.29 -10.04
N LEU A 248 -3.97 20.28 -10.91
CA LEU A 248 -4.66 19.06 -11.36
C LEU A 248 -4.72 19.05 -12.89
N SER A 249 -4.18 18.00 -13.50
CA SER A 249 -4.32 17.72 -14.92
C SER A 249 -5.50 16.77 -15.17
N VAL A 250 -6.36 17.13 -16.13
CA VAL A 250 -7.49 16.31 -16.57
C VAL A 250 -7.47 16.14 -18.09
N PRO A 251 -8.21 15.18 -18.66
CA PRO A 251 -8.26 15.00 -20.11
C PRO A 251 -8.82 16.22 -20.82
N LYS A 252 -8.42 16.41 -22.08
CA LYS A 252 -8.88 17.52 -22.93
C LYS A 252 -10.42 17.56 -22.99
N GLY A 253 -11.00 18.74 -22.82
CA GLY A 253 -12.45 18.97 -22.80
C GLY A 253 -13.12 18.65 -21.46
N CYS A 254 -12.39 18.17 -20.45
CA CYS A 254 -12.99 17.73 -19.17
C CYS A 254 -12.96 18.80 -18.06
N VAL A 255 -12.25 19.93 -18.24
CA VAL A 255 -12.09 20.96 -17.19
C VAL A 255 -13.42 21.42 -16.59
N GLU A 256 -14.39 21.78 -17.44
CA GLU A 256 -15.70 22.23 -16.96
C GLU A 256 -16.49 21.10 -16.30
N SER A 257 -16.36 19.86 -16.77
CA SER A 257 -17.03 18.72 -16.13
C SER A 257 -16.52 18.48 -14.71
N TYR A 258 -15.21 18.55 -14.50
CA TYR A 258 -14.59 18.42 -13.18
C TYR A 258 -14.99 19.57 -12.26
N ARG A 259 -14.89 20.83 -12.72
CA ARG A 259 -15.25 22.02 -11.92
C ARG A 259 -16.70 22.02 -11.42
N ASN A 260 -17.60 21.39 -12.18
CA ASN A 260 -19.05 21.37 -11.90
C ASN A 260 -19.53 20.06 -11.25
N ALA A 261 -18.71 19.02 -11.17
CA ALA A 261 -19.11 17.72 -10.61
C ALA A 261 -19.31 17.76 -9.10
N ASP A 262 -18.42 18.43 -8.37
CA ASP A 262 -18.45 18.54 -6.91
C ASP A 262 -17.69 19.82 -6.46
N PRO A 263 -18.14 20.56 -5.44
CA PRO A 263 -17.42 21.73 -4.93
C PRO A 263 -15.99 21.47 -4.50
N GLN A 264 -15.65 20.26 -4.04
CA GLN A 264 -14.31 19.89 -3.61
C GLN A 264 -13.28 19.96 -4.75
N TRP A 265 -13.68 19.79 -6.01
CA TRP A 265 -12.78 19.96 -7.16
C TRP A 265 -12.25 21.39 -7.31
N LYS A 266 -12.92 22.38 -6.71
CA LYS A 266 -12.55 23.80 -6.83
C LYS A 266 -11.31 24.18 -6.04
N ILE A 267 -10.82 23.30 -5.15
CA ILE A 267 -9.53 23.51 -4.47
C ILE A 267 -8.35 23.38 -5.45
N PHE A 268 -8.57 22.76 -6.61
CA PHE A 268 -7.55 22.50 -7.61
C PHE A 268 -7.52 23.55 -8.72
N ARG A 269 -6.31 23.89 -9.16
CA ARG A 269 -6.05 24.58 -10.42
C ARG A 269 -6.16 23.59 -11.58
N ILE A 270 -7.38 23.31 -11.99
CA ILE A 270 -7.65 22.34 -13.06
C ILE A 270 -7.21 22.89 -14.42
N ARG A 271 -6.34 22.15 -15.10
CA ARG A 271 -5.85 22.44 -16.46
C ARG A 271 -6.01 21.23 -17.35
N GLU A 272 -6.14 21.49 -18.65
CA GLU A 272 -5.94 20.45 -19.66
C GLU A 272 -4.45 20.23 -19.85
N GLY A 273 -4.01 18.99 -19.93
CA GLY A 273 -2.65 18.68 -20.39
C GLY A 273 -1.63 18.42 -19.28
N ASP A 274 -0.54 17.78 -19.71
CA ASP A 274 0.33 16.84 -19.01
C ASP A 274 -0.35 15.53 -18.62
N GLN A 275 -0.99 14.93 -19.62
CA GLN A 275 -0.82 13.50 -19.80
C GLN A 275 0.57 13.35 -20.45
N PRO A 276 1.65 12.91 -19.79
CA PRO A 276 2.56 12.03 -20.50
C PRO A 276 1.69 10.86 -20.92
N GLN A 277 1.13 10.98 -22.11
CA GLN A 277 0.82 9.80 -22.86
C GLN A 277 2.19 9.13 -23.01
N GLY A 278 2.45 8.13 -22.15
CA GLY A 278 3.04 6.92 -22.68
C GLY A 278 2.25 6.66 -23.94
N ILE A 279 2.91 6.83 -25.08
CA ILE A 279 2.29 7.06 -26.38
C ILE A 279 1.19 6.00 -26.63
N ASP A 280 -0.09 6.35 -26.45
CA ASP A 280 -1.18 5.43 -26.81
C ASP A 280 -1.28 5.30 -28.33
N SER A 281 -0.90 6.37 -29.06
CA SER A 281 -0.49 6.31 -30.46
C SER A 281 0.27 7.57 -30.89
N VAL A 282 1.45 7.37 -31.47
CA VAL A 282 2.08 8.34 -32.36
C VAL A 282 1.95 7.72 -33.73
N SER A 283 1.15 8.34 -34.59
CA SER A 283 1.28 8.13 -36.02
C SER A 283 2.34 9.11 -36.51
N SER A 284 3.57 8.62 -36.64
CA SER A 284 4.46 9.14 -37.67
C SER A 284 3.90 8.69 -39.01
N PRO A 285 4.15 9.38 -40.13
CA PRO A 285 3.70 8.90 -41.44
C PRO A 285 4.16 7.48 -41.79
N ASN A 286 5.10 6.85 -41.05
CA ASN A 286 5.59 5.50 -41.34
C ASN A 286 5.42 4.50 -40.19
N LEU A 287 4.93 4.90 -39.01
CA LEU A 287 4.91 4.07 -37.80
C LEU A 287 3.75 4.45 -36.89
N SER A 288 2.96 3.45 -36.46
CA SER A 288 2.01 3.56 -35.36
C SER A 288 2.43 2.65 -34.21
N ILE A 289 2.16 3.06 -32.97
CA ILE A 289 2.57 2.33 -31.77
C ILE A 289 1.39 2.27 -30.83
N THR A 290 1.09 1.10 -30.29
CA THR A 290 0.00 0.89 -29.35
C THR A 290 0.50 0.07 -28.17
N ARG A 291 0.03 0.36 -26.96
CA ARG A 291 0.31 -0.49 -25.81
C ARG A 291 -0.70 -1.64 -25.73
N SER A 292 -0.23 -2.84 -25.45
CA SER A 292 -1.07 -4.02 -25.22
C SER A 292 -0.52 -4.82 -24.05
N GLY A 293 -1.17 -4.71 -22.89
CA GLY A 293 -0.69 -5.32 -21.64
C GLY A 293 0.69 -4.77 -21.23
N ASN A 294 1.65 -5.67 -21.02
CA ASN A 294 3.03 -5.34 -20.63
C ASN A 294 3.98 -5.18 -21.84
N SER A 295 3.45 -4.80 -23.00
CA SER A 295 4.21 -4.69 -24.24
C SER A 295 3.83 -3.47 -25.09
N TRP A 296 4.81 -2.94 -25.81
CA TRP A 296 4.59 -2.01 -26.92
C TRP A 296 4.44 -2.79 -28.22
N ILE A 297 3.39 -2.51 -28.99
CA ILE A 297 3.16 -3.06 -30.33
C ILE A 297 3.45 -1.95 -31.34
N LEU A 298 4.49 -2.14 -32.13
CA LEU A 298 4.88 -1.23 -33.21
C LEU A 298 4.33 -1.78 -34.52
N ASN A 299 3.66 -0.94 -35.31
CA ASN A 299 3.15 -1.24 -36.63
C ASN A 299 3.73 -0.24 -37.63
N GLY A 300 4.73 -0.68 -38.40
CA GLY A 300 5.33 0.09 -39.49
C GLY A 300 4.52 0.00 -40.77
N GLU A 301 4.45 1.09 -41.54
CA GLU A 301 3.99 1.04 -42.94
C GLU A 301 4.96 0.26 -43.83
N LYS A 302 6.21 0.11 -43.39
CA LYS A 302 7.28 -0.63 -44.05
C LYS A 302 7.77 -1.74 -43.14
N ASN A 303 8.34 -2.80 -43.74
CA ASN A 303 9.01 -3.86 -42.98
C ASN A 303 10.09 -3.27 -42.08
N ILE A 304 10.00 -3.61 -40.80
CA ILE A 304 11.01 -3.30 -39.80
C ILE A 304 12.04 -4.43 -39.86
N SER A 305 13.32 -4.05 -39.96
CA SER A 305 14.46 -4.96 -40.04
C SER A 305 15.16 -5.14 -38.69
N LYS A 306 15.16 -4.10 -37.86
CA LYS A 306 15.79 -4.12 -36.54
C LYS A 306 15.21 -3.04 -35.63
N ILE A 307 15.13 -3.35 -34.34
CA ILE A 307 14.83 -2.40 -33.28
C ILE A 307 15.97 -2.45 -32.25
N GLU A 308 16.34 -1.28 -31.74
CA GLU A 308 17.25 -1.11 -30.61
C GLU A 308 16.64 -0.13 -29.62
N VAL A 309 16.55 -0.53 -28.36
CA VAL A 309 16.04 0.30 -27.27
C VAL A 309 17.19 0.69 -26.38
N PHE A 310 17.29 1.98 -26.10
CA PHE A 310 18.32 2.61 -25.31
C PHE A 310 17.72 3.15 -24.01
N ASN A 311 18.47 3.05 -22.91
CA ASN A 311 18.16 3.84 -21.72
C ASN A 311 18.55 5.32 -21.92
N THR A 312 18.26 6.17 -20.92
CA THR A 312 18.50 7.62 -20.98
C THR A 312 19.97 8.03 -21.08
N ILE A 313 20.91 7.12 -20.78
CA ILE A 313 22.36 7.33 -20.91
C ILE A 313 22.94 6.74 -22.21
N GLY A 314 22.09 6.23 -23.12
CA GLY A 314 22.49 5.76 -24.45
C GLY A 314 22.99 4.30 -24.51
N VAL A 315 22.78 3.50 -23.47
CA VAL A 315 23.11 2.07 -23.46
C VAL A 315 21.95 1.27 -24.05
N ILE A 316 22.24 0.34 -24.97
CA ILE A 316 21.24 -0.59 -25.52
C ILE A 316 20.82 -1.58 -24.43
N ILE A 317 19.53 -1.60 -24.10
CA ILE A 317 18.92 -2.49 -23.09
C ILE A 317 18.03 -3.57 -23.73
N PHE A 318 17.59 -3.37 -24.97
CA PHE A 318 16.88 -4.37 -25.75
C PHE A 318 17.22 -4.21 -27.23
N SER A 319 17.37 -5.31 -27.96
CA SER A 319 17.48 -5.28 -29.42
C SER A 319 16.92 -6.55 -30.03
N THR A 320 16.20 -6.39 -31.12
CA THR A 320 15.65 -7.51 -31.90
C THR A 320 15.82 -7.26 -33.39
N LYS A 321 16.05 -8.33 -34.15
CA LYS A 321 15.96 -8.32 -35.62
C LYS A 321 14.63 -8.93 -36.00
N CYS A 322 13.98 -8.32 -36.98
CA CYS A 322 12.68 -8.76 -37.48
C CYS A 322 12.65 -8.58 -39.00
N ASN A 323 11.61 -9.09 -39.63
CA ASN A 323 11.29 -8.81 -41.02
C ASN A 323 9.77 -8.79 -41.16
N ASP A 324 9.17 -7.89 -40.39
CA ASP A 324 7.73 -7.79 -40.24
C ASP A 324 7.34 -6.32 -40.16
N THR A 325 6.11 -6.03 -40.53
CA THR A 325 5.47 -4.73 -40.30
C THR A 325 5.04 -4.55 -38.85
N GLN A 326 4.82 -5.64 -38.10
CA GLN A 326 4.43 -5.58 -36.70
C GLN A 326 5.50 -6.17 -35.78
N VAL A 327 5.86 -5.48 -34.70
CA VAL A 327 6.87 -5.95 -33.74
C VAL A 327 6.47 -5.62 -32.31
N GLU A 328 6.68 -6.56 -31.41
CA GLU A 328 6.42 -6.41 -29.97
C GLU A 328 7.71 -6.10 -29.20
N ILE A 329 7.65 -5.12 -28.30
CA ILE A 329 8.71 -4.79 -27.34
C ILE A 329 8.18 -5.03 -25.92
N PRO A 330 8.68 -6.04 -25.18
CA PRO A 330 8.28 -6.29 -23.80
C PRO A 330 8.76 -5.17 -22.86
N MET A 331 7.84 -4.57 -22.09
CA MET A 331 8.13 -3.46 -21.18
C MET A 331 8.94 -3.91 -19.96
N GLU A 332 8.83 -5.16 -19.54
CA GLU A 332 9.67 -5.74 -18.47
C GLU A 332 11.19 -5.61 -18.74
N LYS A 333 11.58 -5.45 -20.01
CA LYS A 333 12.98 -5.30 -20.44
C LYS A 333 13.41 -3.85 -20.63
N THR A 334 12.55 -2.88 -20.27
CA THR A 334 12.80 -1.45 -20.44
C THR A 334 12.79 -0.73 -19.10
N GLY A 335 13.44 0.45 -19.02
CA GLY A 335 13.25 1.39 -17.92
C GLY A 335 11.97 2.24 -18.11
N GLU A 336 11.71 3.16 -17.17
CA GLU A 336 10.58 4.10 -17.23
C GLU A 336 10.58 4.96 -18.49
N VAL A 337 11.75 5.47 -18.87
CA VAL A 337 11.94 6.27 -20.09
C VAL A 337 13.04 5.64 -20.95
N VAL A 338 12.72 5.37 -22.20
CA VAL A 338 13.65 4.77 -23.16
C VAL A 338 13.54 5.41 -24.53
N TYR A 339 14.57 5.23 -25.36
CA TYR A 339 14.54 5.62 -26.78
C TYR A 339 14.58 4.36 -27.63
N ALA A 340 13.67 4.20 -28.59
CA ALA A 340 13.75 3.11 -29.56
C ALA A 340 14.20 3.64 -30.92
N ARG A 341 15.25 3.04 -31.49
CA ARG A 341 15.68 3.23 -32.86
C ARG A 341 15.13 2.10 -33.71
N ILE A 342 14.35 2.45 -34.73
CA ILE A 342 13.75 1.53 -35.70
C ILE A 342 14.53 1.65 -37.01
N LEU A 343 14.99 0.52 -37.55
CA LEU A 343 15.61 0.42 -38.87
C LEU A 343 14.66 -0.32 -39.82
N TYR A 344 14.25 0.32 -40.90
CA TYR A 344 13.39 -0.26 -41.91
C TYR A 344 14.19 -1.00 -43.00
N ALA A 345 13.52 -1.87 -43.76
CA ALA A 345 14.15 -2.68 -44.81
C ALA A 345 14.77 -1.84 -45.96
N ASP A 346 14.33 -0.60 -46.14
CA ASP A 346 14.91 0.37 -47.09
C ASP A 346 16.13 1.12 -46.54
N ASN A 347 16.63 0.71 -45.37
CA ASN A 347 17.72 1.33 -44.59
C ASN A 347 17.42 2.73 -44.03
N THR A 348 16.16 3.18 -44.06
CA THR A 348 15.77 4.38 -43.32
C THR A 348 15.66 4.08 -41.82
N THR A 349 15.87 5.11 -40.99
CA THR A 349 15.81 4.99 -39.54
C THR A 349 14.93 6.05 -38.91
N GLU A 350 14.24 5.68 -37.85
CA GLU A 350 13.45 6.57 -37.01
C GLU A 350 13.80 6.35 -35.54
N VAL A 351 13.77 7.42 -34.73
CA VAL A 351 14.03 7.33 -33.29
C VAL A 351 12.84 7.92 -32.54
N ILE A 352 12.31 7.15 -31.60
CA ILE A 352 11.15 7.51 -30.79
C ILE A 352 11.52 7.45 -29.30
N LYS A 353 10.85 8.26 -28.49
CA LYS A 353 10.89 8.17 -27.03
C LYS A 353 9.68 7.35 -26.57
N LEU A 354 9.89 6.32 -25.79
CA LEU A 354 8.84 5.53 -25.14
C LEU A 354 8.89 5.78 -23.63
N ILE A 355 7.73 5.93 -23.01
CA ILE A 355 7.58 6.15 -21.57
C ILE A 355 6.56 5.12 -21.07
N LYS A 356 6.93 4.33 -20.06
CA LYS A 356 6.06 3.28 -19.51
C LYS A 356 4.76 3.81 -18.92
#